data_AF-D8QHM5-F1
#
_entry.id   AF-D8QHM5-F1
#
_cell.length_a   1.000
_cell.length_b   1.000
_cell.length_c   1.000
_cell.angle_alpha   90.00
_cell.angle_beta   90.00
_cell.angle_gamma   90.00
#
_symmetry.space_group_name_H-M   'P 1'
#
loop_
_entity.id
_entity.type
_entity.pdbx_description
1 polymer ?
#
loop_
_entity_poly.entity_id
_entity_poly.type
_entity_poly.pdbx_seq_one_letter_code
_entity_poly.pdbx_strand_id
1 'polypeptide(L)'
;MAEDTPLPVPNLKVPQYIYILNQPSLASRHKDTLASLLDAIKEDEMGPFYEMITGLHPAKIPQDTALLKSLQEKNAARLAELDTKLAEAQKTEGETEVADLIKERAYYLTRIGEDKDKVVRALEEALEKTSGAGSKIDLVLTLVRIAFFYGDFGMIEKELKRSDELIQKGGDWDRLNRLKVYRALHLISIRQFSKAAELFIDALSTFTATELLDYKQFVEFTIISGVVSLNRVDLKKKILAAPEIIQLLPELPVLSNLITNLYDCHYDQFFLALAALPDSTLLPSLPLSPHSAYIVRELRIKAYNQLLASYASLSLDALAQAFGVSKGWVETDLARFTSTARIHCTIDSVNGIVSTTRPSVLTSQFEQVIKVGDGVLDGVGRLGRGLY
;
A
#
# COMPACT_ATOMS: atom_id res chain seq x y z
N MET A 1 3.96 31.78 1.76
CA MET A 1 5.01 31.03 2.49
C MET A 1 4.31 30.36 3.67
N ALA A 2 4.37 29.03 3.75
CA ALA A 2 3.59 28.12 4.63
C ALA A 2 2.16 27.72 4.18
N GLU A 3 1.89 27.60 2.87
CA GLU A 3 0.54 27.24 2.36
C GLU A 3 0.39 25.88 1.66
N ASP A 4 1.45 25.08 1.43
CA ASP A 4 1.36 23.96 0.46
C ASP A 4 1.53 22.53 1.01
N THR A 5 1.50 22.32 2.34
CA THR A 5 1.36 20.96 2.89
C THR A 5 -0.12 20.64 3.08
N PRO A 6 -0.72 19.82 2.20
CA PRO A 6 -2.12 19.43 2.32
C PRO A 6 -2.32 18.68 3.64
N LEU A 7 -3.43 18.99 4.30
CA LEU A 7 -3.78 18.37 5.57
C LEU A 7 -4.09 16.88 5.37
N PRO A 8 -3.76 16.00 6.33
CA PRO A 8 -4.05 14.55 6.28
C PRO A 8 -5.55 14.29 6.47
N VAL A 9 -6.36 14.73 5.52
CA VAL A 9 -7.82 14.64 5.53
C VAL A 9 -8.26 13.85 4.30
N PRO A 10 -8.97 12.72 4.45
CA PRO A 10 -9.27 12.02 5.71
C PRO A 10 -8.06 11.31 6.32
N ASN A 11 -8.08 11.09 7.63
CA ASN A 11 -7.01 10.40 8.35
C ASN A 11 -6.99 8.90 8.02
N LEU A 12 -6.04 8.50 7.17
CA LEU A 12 -5.92 7.12 6.68
C LEU A 12 -5.44 6.10 7.74
N LYS A 13 -4.99 6.56 8.92
CA LYS A 13 -4.67 5.67 10.04
C LYS A 13 -5.91 5.03 10.64
N VAL A 14 -7.05 5.70 10.54
CA VAL A 14 -8.32 5.26 11.15
C VAL A 14 -8.81 3.93 10.55
N PRO A 15 -8.90 3.74 9.22
CA PRO A 15 -9.19 2.43 8.62
C PRO A 15 -8.19 1.34 9.01
N GLN A 16 -6.91 1.69 9.17
CA GLN A 16 -5.89 0.74 9.61
C GLN A 16 -6.14 0.25 11.06
N TYR A 17 -6.54 1.15 11.97
CA TYR A 17 -6.89 0.76 13.34
C TYR A 17 -8.10 -0.17 13.39
N ILE A 18 -9.15 0.12 12.60
CA ILE A 18 -10.33 -0.75 12.48
C ILE A 18 -9.91 -2.13 11.97
N TYR A 19 -9.05 -2.16 10.96
CA TYR A 19 -8.53 -3.41 10.41
C TYR A 19 -7.80 -4.25 11.46
N ILE A 20 -6.89 -3.63 12.24
CA ILE A 20 -6.15 -4.31 13.32
C ILE A 20 -7.11 -4.85 14.38
N LEU A 21 -8.12 -4.07 14.80
CA LEU A 21 -9.14 -4.50 15.76
C LEU A 21 -9.98 -5.67 15.24
N ASN A 22 -10.24 -5.70 13.93
CA ASN A 22 -10.99 -6.80 13.31
C ASN A 22 -10.20 -8.11 13.26
N GLN A 23 -8.88 -8.03 13.17
CA GLN A 23 -8.04 -9.21 13.03
C GLN A 23 -7.73 -9.89 14.37
N PRO A 24 -8.15 -11.16 14.58
CA PRO A 24 -7.98 -11.85 15.86
C PRO A 24 -6.51 -12.19 16.18
N SER A 25 -5.66 -12.35 15.15
CA SER A 25 -4.24 -12.66 15.35
C SER A 25 -3.45 -11.52 16.01
N LEU A 26 -3.99 -10.31 16.02
CA LEU A 26 -3.34 -9.10 16.56
C LEU A 26 -3.90 -8.69 17.94
N ALA A 27 -4.50 -9.62 18.68
CA ALA A 27 -5.17 -9.36 19.96
C ALA A 27 -4.31 -8.59 20.99
N SER A 28 -2.99 -8.82 20.98
CA SER A 28 -2.06 -8.10 21.87
C SER A 28 -2.05 -6.59 21.65
N ARG A 29 -2.30 -6.13 20.41
CA ARG A 29 -2.28 -4.70 20.03
C ARG A 29 -3.65 -4.02 20.13
N HIS A 30 -4.72 -4.77 20.40
CA HIS A 30 -6.09 -4.24 20.37
C HIS A 30 -6.32 -3.12 21.39
N LYS A 31 -5.74 -3.22 22.60
CA LYS A 31 -5.90 -2.21 23.64
C LYS A 31 -5.30 -0.85 23.24
N ASP A 32 -4.06 -0.88 22.79
CA ASP A 32 -3.34 0.33 22.36
C ASP A 32 -3.98 0.93 21.11
N THR A 33 -4.38 0.07 20.17
CA THR A 33 -5.04 0.49 18.91
C THR A 33 -6.40 1.14 19.18
N LEU A 34 -7.18 0.62 20.14
CA LEU A 34 -8.45 1.21 20.53
C LEU A 34 -8.26 2.60 21.13
N ALA A 35 -7.27 2.78 22.02
CA ALA A 35 -6.95 4.09 22.57
C ALA A 35 -6.56 5.08 21.46
N SER A 36 -5.65 4.70 20.57
CA SER A 36 -5.25 5.54 19.43
C SER A 36 -6.40 5.84 18.46
N LEU A 37 -7.34 4.90 18.27
CA LEU A 37 -8.54 5.13 17.46
C LEU A 37 -9.45 6.17 18.10
N LEU A 38 -9.71 6.07 19.41
CA LEU A 38 -10.55 7.04 20.13
C LEU A 38 -9.90 8.43 20.17
N ASP A 39 -8.58 8.49 20.32
CA ASP A 39 -7.86 9.76 20.29
C ASP A 39 -7.92 10.40 18.91
N ALA A 40 -7.73 9.63 17.83
CA ALA A 40 -7.90 10.13 16.46
C ALA A 40 -9.34 10.61 16.18
N ILE A 41 -10.36 9.88 16.65
CA ILE A 41 -11.77 10.29 16.49
C ILE A 41 -12.05 11.61 17.22
N LYS A 42 -11.44 11.84 18.40
CA LYS A 42 -11.58 13.09 19.16
C LYS A 42 -10.83 14.24 18.51
N GLU A 43 -9.61 14.00 18.01
CA GLU A 43 -8.79 15.01 17.34
C GLU A 43 -9.42 15.49 16.04
N ASP A 44 -9.99 14.58 15.25
CA ASP A 44 -10.62 14.88 13.96
C ASP A 44 -12.13 15.13 14.02
N GLU A 45 -12.72 15.07 15.22
CA GLU A 45 -14.15 15.29 15.45
C GLU A 45 -15.05 14.40 14.55
N MET A 46 -14.64 13.14 14.35
CA MET A 46 -15.24 12.17 13.41
C MET A 46 -16.58 11.57 13.91
N GLY A 47 -17.56 12.42 14.23
CA GLY A 47 -18.85 12.02 14.77
C GLY A 47 -19.65 11.05 13.88
N PRO A 48 -19.98 11.41 12.62
CA PRO A 48 -20.72 10.56 11.70
C PRO A 48 -20.04 9.22 11.44
N PHE A 49 -18.71 9.24 11.29
CA PHE A 49 -17.94 8.03 11.09
C PHE A 49 -17.92 7.13 12.33
N TYR A 50 -17.84 7.70 13.53
CA TYR A 50 -17.92 6.93 14.78
C TYR A 50 -19.29 6.26 14.97
N GLU A 51 -20.38 6.91 14.55
CA GLU A 51 -21.72 6.31 14.52
C GLU A 51 -21.78 5.12 13.54
N MET A 52 -21.24 5.27 12.34
CA MET A 52 -21.15 4.20 11.36
C MET A 52 -20.35 2.99 11.89
N ILE A 53 -19.19 3.23 12.48
CA ILE A 53 -18.33 2.15 13.00
C ILE A 53 -18.96 1.44 14.19
N THR A 54 -19.54 2.18 15.15
CA THR A 54 -20.18 1.57 16.32
C THR A 54 -21.35 0.68 15.92
N GLY A 55 -22.07 1.04 14.84
CA GLY A 55 -23.08 0.16 14.23
C GLY A 55 -22.49 -1.10 13.58
N LEU A 56 -21.33 -0.99 12.91
CA LEU A 56 -20.69 -2.12 12.23
C LEU A 56 -19.95 -3.09 13.19
N HIS A 57 -19.40 -2.59 14.29
CA HIS A 57 -18.56 -3.35 15.23
C HIS A 57 -18.92 -3.12 16.71
N PRO A 58 -20.17 -3.41 17.13
CA PRO A 58 -20.66 -3.11 18.48
C PRO A 58 -19.94 -3.88 19.59
N ALA A 59 -19.32 -5.02 19.29
CA ALA A 59 -18.65 -5.86 20.28
C ALA A 59 -17.21 -5.41 20.62
N LYS A 60 -16.59 -4.55 19.81
CA LYS A 60 -15.17 -4.20 19.93
C LYS A 60 -14.93 -2.72 20.22
N ILE A 61 -15.88 -1.87 19.86
CA ILE A 61 -15.75 -0.42 20.01
C ILE A 61 -16.85 0.04 20.97
N PRO A 62 -16.50 0.60 22.14
CA PRO A 62 -17.49 1.08 23.10
C PRO A 62 -18.29 2.20 22.44
N GLN A 63 -19.62 2.18 22.62
CA GLN A 63 -20.50 3.23 22.15
C GLN A 63 -20.68 4.29 23.24
N ASP A 64 -19.82 5.31 23.23
CA ASP A 64 -19.90 6.40 24.19
C ASP A 64 -20.93 7.43 23.70
N THR A 65 -22.19 7.27 24.13
CA THR A 65 -23.31 8.13 23.71
C THR A 65 -23.12 9.60 24.09
N ALA A 66 -22.37 9.90 25.16
CA ALA A 66 -22.05 11.26 25.55
C ALA A 66 -21.04 11.91 24.60
N LEU A 67 -20.04 11.15 24.13
CA LEU A 67 -19.03 11.61 23.19
C LEU A 67 -19.67 11.84 21.81
N LEU A 68 -20.52 10.94 21.34
CA LEU A 68 -21.29 11.11 20.09
C LEU A 68 -22.10 12.41 20.06
N LYS A 69 -22.87 12.69 21.13
CA LYS A 69 -23.67 13.92 21.20
C LYS A 69 -22.80 15.17 21.18
N SER A 70 -21.71 15.18 21.94
CA SER A 70 -20.79 16.31 21.96
C SER A 70 -20.15 16.58 20.58
N LEU A 71 -19.82 15.51 19.84
CA LEU A 71 -19.28 15.63 18.48
C LEU A 71 -20.34 16.09 17.48
N GLN A 72 -21.56 15.56 17.55
CA GLN A 72 -22.66 15.99 16.68
C GLN A 72 -23.02 17.47 16.90
N GLU A 73 -23.04 17.94 18.15
CA GLU A 73 -23.28 19.36 18.47
C GLU A 73 -22.19 20.28 17.91
N LYS A 74 -20.91 19.91 18.08
CA LYS A 74 -19.78 20.65 17.50
C LYS A 74 -19.82 20.67 15.98
N ASN A 75 -20.11 19.53 15.36
CA ASN A 75 -20.17 19.40 13.90
C ASN A 75 -21.32 20.24 13.33
N ALA A 76 -22.49 20.22 13.97
CA ALA A 76 -23.63 21.05 13.58
C ALA A 76 -23.32 22.55 13.74
N ALA A 77 -22.69 22.96 14.84
CA ALA A 77 -22.30 24.34 15.06
C ALA A 77 -21.30 24.83 13.99
N ARG A 78 -20.28 24.02 13.68
CA ARG A 78 -19.26 24.38 12.70
C ARG A 78 -19.79 24.40 11.27
N LEU A 79 -20.66 23.47 10.91
CA LEU A 79 -21.35 23.49 9.61
C LEU A 79 -22.25 24.73 9.47
N ALA A 80 -22.98 25.09 10.52
CA ALA A 80 -23.80 26.31 10.52
C ALA A 80 -22.95 27.58 10.36
N GLU A 81 -21.81 27.68 11.06
CA GLU A 81 -20.85 28.78 10.88
C GLU A 81 -20.35 28.87 9.43
N LEU A 82 -19.97 27.74 8.82
CA LEU A 82 -19.50 27.70 7.44
C LEU A 82 -20.62 28.08 6.45
N ASP A 83 -21.85 27.62 6.67
CA ASP A 83 -23.00 27.96 5.83
C ASP A 83 -23.36 29.46 5.95
N THR A 84 -23.25 30.07 7.14
CA THR A 84 -23.43 31.52 7.31
C THR A 84 -22.36 32.32 6.57
N LYS A 85 -21.08 31.91 6.69
CA LYS A 85 -19.97 32.55 5.97
C LYS A 85 -20.11 32.41 4.46
N LEU A 86 -20.55 31.25 3.97
CA LEU A 86 -20.82 31.04 2.55
C LEU A 86 -21.94 31.95 2.05
N ALA A 87 -23.01 32.13 2.83
CA ALA A 87 -24.13 33.00 2.46
C ALA A 87 -23.75 34.49 2.48
N GLU A 88 -22.83 34.90 3.35
CA GLU A 88 -22.27 36.26 3.41
C GLU A 88 -21.29 36.50 2.25
N ALA A 89 -20.36 35.57 2.01
CA ALA A 89 -19.38 35.66 0.93
C ALA A 89 -20.06 35.69 -0.45
N GLN A 90 -21.13 34.92 -0.66
CA GLN A 90 -21.90 34.98 -1.91
C GLN A 90 -22.55 36.35 -2.19
N LYS A 91 -22.77 37.18 -1.15
CA LYS A 91 -23.40 38.50 -1.27
C LYS A 91 -22.39 39.64 -1.34
N THR A 92 -21.20 39.46 -0.76
CA THR A 92 -20.26 40.56 -0.48
C THR A 92 -18.89 40.37 -1.15
N GLU A 93 -18.47 39.13 -1.37
CA GLU A 93 -17.10 38.75 -1.72
C GLU A 93 -16.96 38.25 -3.17
N GLY A 94 -15.71 38.07 -3.62
CA GLY A 94 -15.40 37.61 -4.98
C GLY A 94 -15.54 36.10 -5.18
N GLU A 95 -15.59 35.65 -6.44
CA GLU A 95 -15.70 34.22 -6.80
C GLU A 95 -14.58 33.35 -6.19
N THR A 96 -13.39 33.91 -5.99
CA THR A 96 -12.25 33.21 -5.38
C THR A 96 -12.48 32.88 -3.90
N GLU A 97 -13.00 33.82 -3.12
CA GLU A 97 -13.28 33.65 -1.69
C GLU A 97 -14.42 32.65 -1.47
N VAL A 98 -15.44 32.71 -2.33
CA VAL A 98 -16.52 31.71 -2.36
C VAL A 98 -15.96 30.32 -2.68
N ALA A 99 -15.03 30.19 -3.61
CA ALA A 99 -14.42 28.90 -3.94
C ALA A 99 -13.61 28.34 -2.78
N ASP A 100 -12.86 29.16 -2.04
CA ASP A 100 -12.05 28.73 -0.91
C ASP A 100 -12.91 28.30 0.30
N LEU A 101 -14.01 28.99 0.57
CA LEU A 101 -14.98 28.57 1.60
C LEU A 101 -15.68 27.24 1.22
N ILE A 102 -15.97 27.02 -0.06
CA ILE A 102 -16.54 25.75 -0.53
C ILE A 102 -15.53 24.61 -0.35
N LYS A 103 -14.24 24.85 -0.63
CA LYS A 103 -13.18 23.88 -0.34
C LYS A 103 -13.06 23.60 1.17
N GLU A 104 -13.06 24.64 2.00
CA GLU A 104 -12.99 24.49 3.47
C GLU A 104 -14.16 23.63 3.98
N ARG A 105 -15.37 23.89 3.48
CA ARG A 105 -16.55 23.07 3.78
C ARG A 105 -16.38 21.62 3.32
N ALA A 106 -15.89 21.40 2.10
CA ALA A 106 -15.68 20.06 1.58
C ALA A 106 -14.60 19.28 2.38
N TYR A 107 -13.51 19.95 2.78
CA TYR A 107 -12.51 19.36 3.65
C TYR A 107 -13.05 19.07 5.05
N TYR A 108 -13.91 19.95 5.59
CA TYR A 108 -14.55 19.69 6.88
C TYR A 108 -15.49 18.47 6.81
N LEU A 109 -16.31 18.35 5.77
CA LEU A 109 -17.15 17.17 5.51
C LEU A 109 -16.32 15.88 5.36
N THR A 110 -15.14 16.01 4.75
CA THR A 110 -14.19 14.89 4.61
C THR A 110 -13.58 14.52 5.96
N ARG A 111 -13.26 15.50 6.82
CA ARG A 111 -12.65 15.29 8.13
C ARG A 111 -13.60 14.59 9.11
N ILE A 112 -14.87 14.99 9.15
CA ILE A 112 -15.88 14.36 10.00
C ILE A 112 -16.22 12.93 9.55
N GLY A 113 -15.83 12.56 8.32
CA GLY A 113 -16.11 11.26 7.72
C GLY A 113 -17.61 11.06 7.47
N GLU A 114 -18.28 12.07 6.89
CA GLU A 114 -19.69 11.93 6.48
C GLU A 114 -19.86 10.96 5.29
N ASP A 115 -21.12 10.69 4.93
CA ASP A 115 -21.47 9.75 3.86
C ASP A 115 -20.65 10.00 2.60
N LYS A 116 -20.01 8.94 2.09
CA LYS A 116 -19.13 8.97 0.91
C LYS A 116 -19.72 9.79 -0.25
N ASP A 117 -20.99 9.56 -0.58
CA ASP A 117 -21.64 10.21 -1.72
C ASP A 117 -21.81 11.72 -1.54
N LYS A 118 -22.07 12.18 -0.31
CA LYS A 118 -22.20 13.62 -0.01
C LYS A 118 -20.84 14.31 -0.10
N VAL A 119 -19.79 13.67 0.43
CA VAL A 119 -18.44 14.20 0.37
C VAL A 119 -17.94 14.29 -1.07
N VAL A 120 -18.19 13.26 -1.88
CA VAL A 120 -17.83 13.26 -3.31
C VAL A 120 -18.53 14.40 -4.06
N ARG A 121 -19.84 14.59 -3.85
CA ARG A 121 -20.58 15.72 -4.46
C ARG A 121 -20.03 17.08 -4.04
N ALA A 122 -19.75 17.27 -2.75
CA ALA A 122 -19.17 18.52 -2.25
C ALA A 122 -17.79 18.81 -2.85
N LEU A 123 -16.97 17.78 -3.05
CA LEU A 123 -15.66 17.91 -3.71
C LEU A 123 -15.77 18.13 -5.22
N GLU A 124 -16.76 17.53 -5.88
CA GLU A 124 -17.06 17.82 -7.30
C GLU A 124 -17.51 19.26 -7.49
N GLU A 125 -18.40 19.77 -6.62
CA GLU A 125 -18.80 21.19 -6.61
C GLU A 125 -17.61 22.12 -6.36
N ALA A 126 -16.70 21.75 -5.46
CA ALA A 126 -15.46 22.48 -5.21
C ALA A 126 -14.54 22.48 -6.44
N LEU A 127 -14.42 21.35 -7.16
CA LEU A 127 -13.59 21.21 -8.36
C LEU A 127 -14.06 22.09 -9.51
N GLU A 128 -15.38 22.26 -9.68
CA GLU A 128 -15.96 23.11 -10.72
C GLU A 128 -15.68 24.60 -10.48
N LYS A 129 -15.81 25.05 -9.23
CA LYS A 129 -15.65 26.46 -8.84
C LYS A 129 -14.20 26.88 -8.61
N THR A 130 -13.31 25.92 -8.35
CA THR A 130 -11.90 26.20 -8.10
C THR A 130 -11.19 26.63 -9.39
N SER A 131 -10.54 27.78 -9.36
CA SER A 131 -9.55 28.20 -10.36
C SER A 131 -8.14 27.76 -9.92
N GLY A 132 -7.25 27.48 -10.88
CA GLY A 132 -5.87 27.03 -10.63
C GLY A 132 -5.66 25.52 -10.77
N ALA A 133 -4.59 25.13 -11.48
CA ALA A 133 -4.28 23.73 -11.73
C ALA A 133 -3.82 22.97 -10.47
N GLY A 134 -3.00 23.61 -9.62
CA GLY A 134 -2.52 23.02 -8.36
C GLY A 134 -3.65 22.64 -7.40
N SER A 135 -4.52 23.59 -7.08
CA SER A 135 -5.68 23.38 -6.20
C SER A 135 -6.65 22.31 -6.76
N LYS A 136 -6.81 22.23 -8.08
CA LYS A 136 -7.59 21.15 -8.71
C LYS A 136 -6.94 19.78 -8.50
N ILE A 137 -5.62 19.69 -8.66
CA ILE A 137 -4.89 18.44 -8.42
C ILE A 137 -5.05 18.00 -6.96
N ASP A 138 -4.92 18.92 -6.00
CA ASP A 138 -5.05 18.59 -4.57
C ASP A 138 -6.46 18.11 -4.19
N LEU A 139 -7.51 18.68 -4.80
CA LEU A 139 -8.88 18.20 -4.63
C LEU A 139 -9.09 16.80 -5.22
N VAL A 140 -8.53 16.50 -6.40
CA VAL A 140 -8.59 15.13 -6.97
C VAL A 140 -7.77 14.15 -6.12
N LEU A 141 -6.60 14.54 -5.61
CA LEU A 141 -5.85 13.70 -4.68
C LEU A 141 -6.63 13.44 -3.38
N THR A 142 -7.41 14.42 -2.91
CA THR A 142 -8.32 14.23 -1.76
C THR A 142 -9.42 13.20 -2.07
N LEU A 143 -10.00 13.22 -3.27
CA LEU A 143 -10.92 12.17 -3.72
C LEU A 143 -10.27 10.78 -3.70
N VAL A 144 -9.00 10.68 -4.15
CA VAL A 144 -8.24 9.42 -4.08
C VAL A 144 -8.05 8.97 -2.62
N ARG A 145 -7.74 9.88 -1.69
CA ARG A 145 -7.63 9.54 -0.25
C ARG A 145 -8.95 8.99 0.31
N ILE A 146 -10.09 9.61 -0.03
CA ILE A 146 -11.41 9.11 0.37
C ILE A 146 -11.65 7.71 -0.20
N ALA A 147 -11.28 7.49 -1.46
CA ALA A 147 -11.41 6.18 -2.08
C ALA A 147 -10.54 5.12 -1.37
N PHE A 148 -9.33 5.47 -0.90
CA PHE A 148 -8.52 4.61 -0.03
C PHE A 148 -9.16 4.37 1.33
N PHE A 149 -9.75 5.40 1.95
CA PHE A 149 -10.40 5.30 3.25
C PHE A 149 -11.56 4.30 3.26
N TYR A 150 -12.38 4.30 2.21
CA TYR A 150 -13.50 3.37 2.03
C TYR A 150 -13.13 2.07 1.29
N GLY A 151 -11.90 1.95 0.78
CA GLY A 151 -11.43 0.75 0.06
C GLY A 151 -12.04 0.54 -1.34
N ASP A 152 -12.44 1.60 -2.03
CA ASP A 152 -13.03 1.51 -3.38
C ASP A 152 -11.94 1.57 -4.47
N PHE A 153 -11.50 0.41 -4.92
CA PHE A 153 -10.46 0.29 -5.95
C PHE A 153 -10.87 0.84 -7.33
N GLY A 154 -12.16 0.81 -7.67
CA GLY A 154 -12.64 1.32 -8.96
C GLY A 154 -12.56 2.85 -9.02
N MET A 155 -12.94 3.51 -7.92
CA MET A 155 -12.82 4.95 -7.79
C MET A 155 -11.35 5.41 -7.78
N ILE A 156 -10.46 4.66 -7.10
CA ILE A 156 -9.02 4.96 -7.09
C ILE A 156 -8.44 5.00 -8.51
N GLU A 157 -8.73 3.98 -9.33
CA GLU A 157 -8.17 3.93 -10.69
C GLU A 157 -8.68 5.08 -11.58
N LYS A 158 -9.97 5.43 -11.46
CA LYS A 158 -10.59 6.54 -12.20
C LYS A 158 -9.96 7.88 -11.82
N GLU A 159 -9.89 8.18 -10.53
CA GLU A 159 -9.39 9.47 -10.06
C GLU A 159 -7.87 9.60 -10.23
N LEU A 160 -7.09 8.50 -10.13
CA LEU A 160 -5.66 8.53 -10.48
C LEU A 160 -5.41 8.87 -11.95
N LYS A 161 -6.21 8.33 -12.87
CA LYS A 161 -6.13 8.69 -14.31
C LYS A 161 -6.47 10.17 -14.52
N ARG A 162 -7.49 10.68 -13.82
CA ARG A 162 -7.86 12.10 -13.85
C ARG A 162 -6.73 12.98 -13.32
N SER A 163 -6.06 12.58 -12.23
CA SER A 163 -4.88 13.27 -11.71
C SER A 163 -3.73 13.29 -12.73
N ASP A 164 -3.44 12.17 -13.40
CA ASP A 164 -2.40 12.09 -14.44
C ASP A 164 -2.68 13.12 -15.56
N GLU A 165 -3.93 13.22 -16.03
CA GLU A 165 -4.32 14.20 -17.06
C GLU A 165 -4.20 15.65 -16.60
N LEU A 166 -4.52 15.95 -15.34
CA LEU A 166 -4.40 17.30 -14.78
C LEU A 166 -2.95 17.70 -14.57
N ILE A 167 -2.08 16.78 -14.15
CA ILE A 167 -0.66 17.06 -13.98
C ILE A 167 0.01 17.33 -15.33
N GLN A 168 -0.36 16.61 -16.39
CA GLN A 168 0.14 16.90 -17.75
C GLN A 168 -0.25 18.29 -18.25
N LYS A 169 -1.36 18.85 -17.79
CA LYS A 169 -1.85 20.19 -18.18
C LYS A 169 -1.15 21.34 -17.44
N GLY A 170 -0.40 21.07 -16.38
CA GLY A 170 0.32 22.11 -15.62
C GLY A 170 0.47 21.81 -14.14
N GLY A 171 0.90 20.60 -13.78
CA GLY A 171 1.19 20.23 -12.39
C GLY A 171 2.61 20.57 -11.96
N ASP A 172 2.75 21.00 -10.71
CA ASP A 172 4.06 21.23 -10.09
C ASP A 172 4.80 19.91 -9.83
N TRP A 173 6.13 19.99 -9.78
CA TRP A 173 7.00 18.85 -9.52
C TRP A 173 6.69 18.14 -8.18
N ASP A 174 6.29 18.91 -7.16
CA ASP A 174 5.90 18.36 -5.85
C ASP A 174 4.63 17.48 -5.93
N ARG A 175 3.60 17.97 -6.63
CA ARG A 175 2.33 17.25 -6.84
C ARG A 175 2.53 16.00 -7.70
N LEU A 176 3.48 16.03 -8.64
CA LEU A 176 3.90 14.85 -9.40
C LEU A 176 4.51 13.79 -8.48
N ASN A 177 5.40 14.18 -7.55
CA ASN A 177 6.00 13.25 -6.60
C ASN A 177 4.98 12.65 -5.65
N ARG A 178 4.02 13.44 -5.16
CA ARG A 178 2.89 12.92 -4.38
C ARG A 178 2.12 11.88 -5.18
N LEU A 179 1.73 12.18 -6.43
CA LEU A 179 0.98 11.25 -7.28
C LEU A 179 1.71 9.91 -7.47
N LYS A 180 3.06 9.92 -7.59
CA LYS A 180 3.85 8.68 -7.64
C LYS A 180 3.61 7.82 -6.39
N VAL A 181 3.60 8.42 -5.20
CA VAL A 181 3.34 7.70 -3.94
C VAL A 181 1.90 7.15 -3.89
N TYR A 182 0.89 7.94 -4.27
CA TYR A 182 -0.50 7.48 -4.37
C TYR A 182 -0.65 6.27 -5.30
N ARG A 183 -0.04 6.38 -6.48
CA ARG A 183 -0.04 5.30 -7.48
C ARG A 183 0.69 4.08 -6.96
N ALA A 184 1.84 4.25 -6.31
CA ALA A 184 2.61 3.15 -5.75
C ALA A 184 1.84 2.41 -4.65
N LEU A 185 1.10 3.13 -3.79
CA LEU A 185 0.23 2.54 -2.77
C LEU A 185 -0.92 1.73 -3.39
N HIS A 186 -1.57 2.25 -4.44
CA HIS A 186 -2.58 1.51 -5.19
C HIS A 186 -1.99 0.25 -5.83
N LEU A 187 -0.82 0.35 -6.45
CA LEU A 187 -0.13 -0.78 -7.11
C LEU A 187 0.23 -1.90 -6.13
N ILE A 188 0.65 -1.57 -4.90
CA ILE A 188 0.84 -2.57 -3.83
C ILE A 188 -0.47 -3.31 -3.55
N SER A 189 -1.57 -2.58 -3.44
CA SER A 189 -2.89 -3.13 -3.10
C SER A 189 -3.45 -4.08 -4.17
N ILE A 190 -2.92 -4.04 -5.40
CA ILE A 190 -3.27 -4.95 -6.51
C ILE A 190 -2.14 -5.95 -6.83
N ARG A 191 -1.18 -6.14 -5.93
CA ARG A 191 -0.01 -7.06 -6.06
C ARG A 191 1.01 -6.70 -7.15
N GLN A 192 0.98 -5.50 -7.73
CA GLN A 192 1.95 -5.06 -8.74
C GLN A 192 3.21 -4.45 -8.10
N PHE A 193 3.96 -5.26 -7.35
CA PHE A 193 5.14 -4.82 -6.60
C PHE A 193 6.28 -4.26 -7.47
N SER A 194 6.45 -4.76 -8.70
CA SER A 194 7.55 -4.31 -9.58
C SER A 194 7.42 -2.84 -9.94
N LYS A 195 6.25 -2.43 -10.43
CA LYS A 195 5.97 -1.04 -10.77
C LYS A 195 5.91 -0.16 -9.52
N ALA A 196 5.36 -0.70 -8.43
CA ALA A 196 5.33 0.02 -7.14
C ALA A 196 6.75 0.34 -6.66
N ALA A 197 7.68 -0.63 -6.71
CA ALA A 197 9.05 -0.44 -6.29
C ALA A 197 9.76 0.67 -7.07
N GLU A 198 9.57 0.73 -8.40
CA GLU A 198 10.15 1.79 -9.23
C GLU A 198 9.66 3.18 -8.80
N LEU A 199 8.35 3.34 -8.58
CA LEU A 199 7.77 4.61 -8.15
C LEU A 199 8.18 5.01 -6.73
N PHE A 200 8.23 4.05 -5.80
CA PHE A 200 8.65 4.30 -4.43
C PHE A 200 10.10 4.75 -4.34
N ILE A 201 10.99 4.08 -5.08
CA ILE A 201 12.42 4.41 -5.09
C ILE A 201 12.66 5.79 -5.70
N ASP A 202 11.93 6.14 -6.76
CA ASP A 202 12.03 7.46 -7.40
C ASP A 202 11.53 8.59 -6.46
N ALA A 203 10.51 8.31 -5.65
CA ALA A 203 9.98 9.26 -4.67
C ALA A 203 10.77 9.30 -3.34
N LEU A 204 11.80 8.47 -3.15
CA LEU A 204 12.47 8.28 -1.86
C LEU A 204 13.16 9.56 -1.34
N SER A 205 13.89 10.25 -2.22
CA SER A 205 14.66 11.46 -1.88
C SER A 205 13.82 12.74 -1.83
N THR A 206 12.60 12.71 -2.36
CA THR A 206 11.71 13.86 -2.52
C THR A 206 10.32 13.59 -1.95
N PHE A 207 10.27 12.81 -0.86
CA PHE A 207 9.02 12.45 -0.22
C PHE A 207 8.34 13.67 0.42
N THR A 208 7.13 13.99 -0.06
CA THR A 208 6.30 15.09 0.45
C THR A 208 4.85 14.68 0.72
N ALA A 209 4.52 13.39 0.56
CA ALA A 209 3.17 12.84 0.75
C ALA A 209 2.87 12.48 2.22
N THR A 210 3.12 13.42 3.13
CA THR A 210 2.86 13.27 4.58
C THR A 210 1.37 13.11 4.91
N GLU A 211 0.50 13.55 4.00
CA GLU A 211 -0.95 13.37 4.06
C GLU A 211 -1.40 11.90 3.91
N LEU A 212 -0.61 11.06 3.24
CA LEU A 212 -0.99 9.69 2.89
C LEU A 212 -0.34 8.67 3.82
N LEU A 213 0.97 8.79 4.02
CA LEU A 213 1.78 7.84 4.78
C LEU A 213 2.72 8.61 5.70
N ASP A 214 3.01 8.02 6.86
CA ASP A 214 4.15 8.45 7.64
C ASP A 214 5.45 8.06 6.91
N TYR A 215 6.51 8.85 7.10
CA TYR A 215 7.79 8.61 6.41
C TYR A 215 8.35 7.22 6.70
N LYS A 216 8.18 6.74 7.95
CA LYS A 216 8.54 5.39 8.35
C LYS A 216 7.80 4.32 7.55
N GLN A 217 6.47 4.44 7.43
CA GLN A 217 5.63 3.51 6.67
C GLN A 217 5.98 3.53 5.17
N PHE A 218 6.27 4.72 4.64
CA PHE A 218 6.72 4.88 3.26
C PHE A 218 8.02 4.10 2.98
N VAL A 219 9.00 4.20 3.88
CA VAL A 219 10.26 3.44 3.76
C VAL A 219 10.04 1.93 3.92
N GLU A 220 9.17 1.49 4.84
CA GLU A 220 8.79 0.07 4.98
C GLU A 220 8.23 -0.49 3.66
N PHE A 221 7.29 0.22 3.01
CA PHE A 221 6.69 -0.20 1.75
C PHE A 221 7.68 -0.17 0.58
N THR A 222 8.60 0.79 0.58
CA THR A 222 9.69 0.87 -0.40
C THR A 222 10.61 -0.35 -0.30
N ILE A 223 11.02 -0.70 0.94
CA ILE A 223 11.84 -1.89 1.21
C ILE A 223 11.11 -3.15 0.76
N ILE A 224 9.87 -3.37 1.21
CA ILE A 224 9.13 -4.61 0.91
C ILE A 224 8.93 -4.78 -0.60
N SER A 225 8.48 -3.73 -1.28
CA SER A 225 8.27 -3.75 -2.73
C SER A 225 9.57 -4.01 -3.49
N GLY A 226 10.66 -3.39 -3.03
CA GLY A 226 11.97 -3.53 -3.63
C GLY A 226 12.62 -4.89 -3.39
N VAL A 227 12.51 -5.47 -2.19
CA VAL A 227 13.03 -6.82 -1.90
C VAL A 227 12.26 -7.88 -2.67
N VAL A 228 10.95 -7.73 -2.88
CA VAL A 228 10.16 -8.66 -3.70
C VAL A 228 10.54 -8.57 -5.18
N SER A 229 10.80 -7.36 -5.70
CA SER A 229 10.86 -7.13 -7.16
C SER A 229 12.26 -6.99 -7.75
N LEU A 230 13.19 -6.37 -7.04
CA LEU A 230 14.51 -6.01 -7.62
C LEU A 230 15.47 -7.19 -7.65
N ASN A 231 16.37 -7.20 -8.62
CA ASN A 231 17.50 -8.13 -8.65
C ASN A 231 18.56 -7.76 -7.61
N ARG A 232 19.47 -8.69 -7.28
CA ARG A 232 20.50 -8.50 -6.24
C ARG A 232 21.38 -7.26 -6.45
N VAL A 233 21.73 -6.95 -7.71
CA VAL A 233 22.55 -5.77 -8.05
C VAL A 233 21.79 -4.47 -7.78
N ASP A 234 20.54 -4.41 -8.21
CA ASP A 234 19.69 -3.24 -8.02
C ASP A 234 19.29 -3.06 -6.56
N LEU A 235 19.08 -4.15 -5.83
CA LEU A 235 18.81 -4.14 -4.39
C LEU A 235 19.96 -3.45 -3.63
N LYS A 236 21.21 -3.76 -3.98
CA LYS A 236 22.37 -3.08 -3.37
C LYS A 236 22.38 -1.59 -3.68
N LYS A 237 22.25 -1.25 -4.96
CA LYS A 237 22.41 0.13 -5.45
C LYS A 237 21.27 1.04 -5.01
N LYS A 238 20.03 0.56 -5.05
CA LYS A 238 18.82 1.36 -4.86
C LYS A 238 18.26 1.32 -3.44
N ILE A 239 18.52 0.24 -2.68
CA ILE A 239 17.98 0.09 -1.32
C ILE A 239 19.10 0.17 -0.28
N LEU A 240 20.07 -0.75 -0.33
CA LEU A 240 21.11 -0.82 0.71
C LEU A 240 22.06 0.38 0.71
N ALA A 241 22.28 1.01 -0.43
CA ALA A 241 23.14 2.19 -0.55
C ALA A 241 22.38 3.53 -0.37
N ALA A 242 21.05 3.50 -0.25
CA ALA A 242 20.25 4.71 -0.12
C ALA A 242 20.38 5.28 1.31
N PRO A 243 20.86 6.52 1.50
CA PRO A 243 21.09 7.11 2.82
C PRO A 243 19.80 7.25 3.63
N GLU A 244 18.67 7.55 2.96
CA GLU A 244 17.34 7.66 3.56
C GLU A 244 16.93 6.37 4.28
N ILE A 245 17.23 5.23 3.65
CA ILE A 245 16.91 3.91 4.19
C ILE A 245 17.88 3.58 5.33
N ILE A 246 19.19 3.79 5.13
CA ILE A 246 20.22 3.49 6.13
C ILE A 246 19.92 4.18 7.47
N GLN A 247 19.44 5.42 7.44
CA GLN A 247 19.11 6.17 8.64
C GLN A 247 17.94 5.56 9.44
N LEU A 248 16.96 4.95 8.75
CA LEU A 248 15.77 4.35 9.36
C LEU A 248 15.89 2.86 9.66
N LEU A 249 16.87 2.15 9.10
CA LEU A 249 17.10 0.72 9.35
C LEU A 249 17.22 0.36 10.85
N PRO A 250 17.84 1.15 11.74
CA PRO A 250 17.92 0.82 13.17
C PRO A 250 16.55 0.72 13.85
N GLU A 251 15.56 1.48 13.38
CA GLU A 251 14.20 1.43 13.91
C GLU A 251 13.39 0.22 13.41
N LEU A 252 13.88 -0.43 12.35
CA LEU A 252 13.20 -1.51 11.62
C LEU A 252 14.10 -2.76 11.56
N PRO A 253 14.40 -3.39 12.72
CA PRO A 253 15.40 -4.45 12.79
C PRO A 253 15.03 -5.69 11.95
N VAL A 254 13.74 -6.04 11.87
CA VAL A 254 13.28 -7.20 11.08
C VAL A 254 13.54 -6.98 9.59
N LEU A 255 13.25 -5.79 9.07
CA LEU A 255 13.49 -5.45 7.66
C LEU A 255 14.98 -5.31 7.37
N SER A 256 15.74 -4.70 8.28
CA SER A 256 17.20 -4.58 8.17
C SER A 256 17.88 -5.94 8.04
N ASN A 257 17.54 -6.87 8.96
CA ASN A 257 18.04 -8.24 8.92
C ASN A 257 17.60 -8.95 7.63
N LEU A 258 16.36 -8.76 7.18
CA LEU A 258 15.85 -9.37 5.96
C LEU A 258 16.67 -8.96 4.72
N ILE A 259 16.93 -7.67 4.50
CA ILE A 259 17.64 -7.17 3.31
C ILE A 259 19.13 -7.56 3.38
N THR A 260 19.75 -7.35 4.54
CA THR A 260 21.20 -7.58 4.73
C THR A 260 21.52 -9.06 4.58
N ASN A 261 20.78 -9.94 5.26
CA ASN A 261 21.01 -11.38 5.21
C ASN A 261 20.74 -11.97 3.83
N LEU A 262 19.73 -11.46 3.10
CA LEU A 262 19.51 -11.86 1.72
C LEU A 262 20.67 -11.44 0.80
N TYR A 263 21.22 -10.24 1.00
CA TYR A 263 22.33 -9.74 0.20
C TYR A 263 23.65 -10.47 0.48
N ASP A 264 23.96 -10.71 1.76
CA ASP A 264 25.18 -11.38 2.24
C ASP A 264 25.13 -12.91 2.14
N CYS A 265 23.99 -13.47 1.73
CA CYS A 265 23.74 -14.90 1.59
C CYS A 265 23.72 -15.69 2.92
N HIS A 266 23.37 -15.04 4.05
CA HIS A 266 23.12 -15.70 5.33
C HIS A 266 21.66 -16.19 5.40
N TYR A 267 21.39 -17.35 4.80
CA TYR A 267 20.02 -17.81 4.56
C TYR A 267 19.27 -18.30 5.81
N ASP A 268 19.99 -18.80 6.81
CA ASP A 268 19.50 -19.19 8.12
C ASP A 268 18.86 -18.00 8.86
N GLN A 269 19.60 -16.90 8.99
CA GLN A 269 19.11 -15.68 9.63
C GLN A 269 18.05 -14.98 8.78
N PHE A 270 18.14 -15.10 7.45
CA PHE A 270 17.10 -14.62 6.54
C PHE A 270 15.75 -15.34 6.80
N PHE A 271 15.75 -16.66 7.05
CA PHE A 271 14.52 -17.40 7.35
C PHE A 271 13.90 -17.01 8.69
N LEU A 272 14.72 -16.73 9.70
CA LEU A 272 14.26 -16.19 10.98
C LEU A 272 13.62 -14.80 10.80
N ALA A 273 14.26 -13.91 10.05
CA ALA A 273 13.70 -12.59 9.74
C ALA A 273 12.40 -12.71 8.91
N LEU A 274 12.36 -13.63 7.95
CA LEU A 274 11.19 -13.89 7.11
C LEU A 274 10.01 -14.43 7.92
N ALA A 275 10.27 -15.27 8.94
CA ALA A 275 9.23 -15.77 9.84
C ALA A 275 8.65 -14.67 10.74
N ALA A 276 9.47 -13.69 11.14
CA ALA A 276 9.02 -12.55 11.96
C ALA A 276 8.34 -11.43 11.14
N LEU A 277 8.53 -11.41 9.83
CA LEU A 277 8.02 -10.35 8.93
C LEU A 277 6.49 -10.23 8.92
N PRO A 278 5.70 -11.33 8.84
CA PRO A 278 4.24 -11.25 8.87
C PRO A 278 3.69 -10.56 10.12
N ASP A 279 4.17 -10.94 11.31
CA ASP A 279 3.64 -10.43 12.58
C ASP A 279 4.08 -8.99 12.87
N SER A 280 5.27 -8.60 12.39
CA SER A 280 5.82 -7.28 12.61
C SER A 280 5.19 -6.21 11.71
N THR A 281 5.20 -6.43 10.38
CA THR A 281 4.88 -5.39 9.38
C THR A 281 3.74 -5.76 8.42
N LEU A 282 3.63 -7.01 7.96
CA LEU A 282 2.67 -7.35 6.89
C LEU A 282 1.23 -7.46 7.38
N LEU A 283 0.96 -8.17 8.47
CA LEU A 283 -0.40 -8.36 8.99
C LEU A 283 -1.00 -7.07 9.58
N PRO A 284 -0.23 -6.21 10.27
CA PRO A 284 -0.78 -4.94 10.79
C PRO A 284 -1.07 -3.88 9.71
N SER A 285 -0.53 -4.03 8.51
CA SER A 285 -0.71 -3.04 7.44
C SER A 285 -1.86 -3.46 6.51
N LEU A 286 -2.85 -2.57 6.39
CA LEU A 286 -4.04 -2.79 5.57
C LEU A 286 -3.73 -3.18 4.11
N PRO A 287 -2.83 -2.49 3.37
CA PRO A 287 -2.59 -2.83 1.97
C PRO A 287 -1.77 -4.11 1.77
N LEU A 288 -0.94 -4.54 2.74
CA LEU A 288 -0.08 -5.71 2.58
C LEU A 288 -0.66 -6.99 3.16
N SER A 289 -1.55 -6.90 4.15
CA SER A 289 -2.07 -8.08 4.85
C SER A 289 -2.70 -9.13 3.92
N PRO A 290 -3.55 -8.78 2.92
CA PRO A 290 -4.10 -9.74 1.95
C PRO A 290 -3.04 -10.38 1.03
N HIS A 291 -1.81 -9.88 1.07
CA HIS A 291 -0.70 -10.28 0.22
C HIS A 291 0.47 -10.88 1.01
N SER A 292 0.33 -11.01 2.34
CA SER A 292 1.35 -11.56 3.24
C SER A 292 1.89 -12.93 2.78
N ALA A 293 0.98 -13.88 2.52
CA ALA A 293 1.34 -15.21 2.04
C ALA A 293 2.04 -15.19 0.67
N TYR A 294 1.66 -14.26 -0.20
CA TYR A 294 2.31 -14.06 -1.50
C TYR A 294 3.74 -13.56 -1.30
N ILE A 295 3.93 -12.50 -0.50
CA ILE A 295 5.25 -11.91 -0.22
C ILE A 295 6.19 -12.96 0.35
N VAL A 296 5.77 -13.69 1.39
CA VAL A 296 6.60 -14.74 2.01
C VAL A 296 6.98 -15.83 1.01
N ARG A 297 6.04 -16.24 0.15
CA ARG A 297 6.30 -17.25 -0.88
C ARG A 297 7.31 -16.76 -1.91
N GLU A 298 7.16 -15.55 -2.43
CA GLU A 298 8.06 -14.98 -3.43
C GLU A 298 9.48 -14.77 -2.87
N LEU A 299 9.59 -14.34 -1.61
CA LEU A 299 10.88 -14.19 -0.94
C LEU A 299 11.61 -15.52 -0.74
N ARG A 300 10.89 -16.61 -0.43
CA ARG A 300 11.49 -17.96 -0.38
C ARG A 300 12.00 -18.41 -1.74
N ILE A 301 11.19 -18.27 -2.78
CA ILE A 301 11.59 -18.60 -4.16
C ILE A 301 12.86 -17.84 -4.55
N LYS A 302 12.93 -16.55 -4.20
CA LYS A 302 14.08 -15.70 -4.51
C LYS A 302 15.36 -16.19 -3.80
N ALA A 303 15.27 -16.52 -2.52
CA ALA A 303 16.41 -17.04 -1.76
C ALA A 303 16.90 -18.40 -2.30
N TYR A 304 15.99 -19.31 -2.64
CA TYR A 304 16.36 -20.58 -3.27
C TYR A 304 17.01 -20.37 -4.64
N ASN A 305 16.42 -19.56 -5.51
CA ASN A 305 16.99 -19.27 -6.83
C ASN A 305 18.38 -18.62 -6.71
N GLN A 306 18.60 -17.76 -5.70
CA GLN A 306 19.90 -17.15 -5.45
C GLN A 306 20.97 -18.19 -5.07
N LEU A 307 20.66 -19.13 -4.16
CA LEU A 307 21.59 -20.20 -3.81
C LEU A 307 21.82 -21.16 -4.98
N LEU A 308 20.76 -21.63 -5.61
CA LEU A 308 20.81 -22.60 -6.70
C LEU A 308 21.49 -22.04 -7.96
N ALA A 309 21.44 -20.73 -8.21
CA ALA A 309 22.14 -20.13 -9.35
C ALA A 309 23.66 -20.37 -9.33
N SER A 310 24.26 -20.46 -8.14
CA SER A 310 25.70 -20.64 -7.95
C SER A 310 26.18 -22.09 -8.10
N TYR A 311 25.29 -23.08 -8.01
CA TYR A 311 25.67 -24.50 -7.97
C TYR A 311 24.97 -25.31 -9.06
N ALA A 312 25.71 -26.22 -9.71
CA ALA A 312 25.13 -27.17 -10.67
C ALA A 312 24.43 -28.34 -9.96
N SER A 313 24.98 -28.79 -8.82
CA SER A 313 24.39 -29.79 -7.94
C SER A 313 24.72 -29.47 -6.49
N LEU A 314 23.83 -29.83 -5.57
CA LEU A 314 23.97 -29.62 -4.13
C LEU A 314 23.29 -30.77 -3.38
N SER A 315 23.83 -31.21 -2.24
CA SER A 315 23.14 -32.17 -1.38
C SER A 315 21.97 -31.50 -0.65
N LEU A 316 20.88 -32.24 -0.44
CA LEU A 316 19.73 -31.77 0.34
C LEU A 316 20.13 -31.43 1.77
N ASP A 317 21.11 -32.14 2.35
CA ASP A 317 21.57 -31.89 3.71
C ASP A 317 22.34 -30.56 3.82
N ALA A 318 23.18 -30.24 2.83
CA ALA A 318 23.87 -28.94 2.78
C ALA A 318 22.88 -27.79 2.54
N LEU A 319 21.86 -28.00 1.70
CA LEU A 319 20.80 -27.02 1.48
C LEU A 319 20.00 -26.79 2.78
N ALA A 320 19.60 -27.86 3.46
CA ALA A 320 18.90 -27.80 4.75
C ALA A 320 19.72 -27.06 5.82
N GLN A 321 21.03 -27.35 5.91
CA GLN A 321 21.93 -26.68 6.83
C GLN A 321 22.09 -25.18 6.51
N ALA A 322 22.22 -24.82 5.23
CA ALA A 322 22.36 -23.42 4.81
C ALA A 322 21.15 -22.56 5.18
N PHE A 323 19.93 -23.13 5.07
CA PHE A 323 18.69 -22.44 5.42
C PHE A 323 18.25 -22.63 6.88
N GLY A 324 18.97 -23.44 7.67
CA GLY A 324 18.64 -23.69 9.08
C GLY A 324 17.33 -24.47 9.30
N VAL A 325 16.94 -25.32 8.35
CA VAL A 325 15.67 -26.06 8.35
C VAL A 325 15.90 -27.56 8.20
N SER A 326 14.86 -28.37 8.47
CA SER A 326 14.97 -29.82 8.31
C SER A 326 14.95 -30.24 6.84
N LYS A 327 15.65 -31.35 6.52
CA LYS A 327 15.70 -31.94 5.18
C LYS A 327 14.31 -32.16 4.58
N GLY A 328 13.40 -32.79 5.32
CA GLY A 328 12.05 -33.10 4.84
C GLY A 328 11.21 -31.84 4.58
N TRP A 329 11.43 -30.77 5.35
CA TRP A 329 10.75 -29.50 5.12
C TRP A 329 11.21 -28.85 3.81
N VAL A 330 12.52 -28.80 3.59
CA VAL A 330 13.13 -28.27 2.36
C VAL A 330 12.68 -29.02 1.12
N GLU A 331 12.69 -30.35 1.20
CA GLU A 331 12.28 -31.21 0.09
C GLU A 331 10.81 -30.93 -0.29
N THR A 332 9.93 -30.85 0.70
CA THR A 332 8.51 -30.54 0.49
C THR A 332 8.31 -29.15 -0.14
N ASP A 333 9.05 -28.16 0.35
CA ASP A 333 8.92 -26.77 -0.11
C ASP A 333 9.48 -26.59 -1.53
N LEU A 334 10.64 -27.16 -1.83
CA LEU A 334 11.23 -27.17 -3.17
C LEU A 334 10.35 -27.94 -4.16
N ALA A 335 9.82 -29.11 -3.78
CA ALA A 335 8.95 -29.90 -4.65
C ALA A 335 7.73 -29.09 -5.11
N ARG A 336 7.12 -28.31 -4.20
CA ARG A 336 6.02 -27.41 -4.54
C ARG A 336 6.45 -26.36 -5.56
N PHE A 337 7.61 -25.72 -5.38
CA PHE A 337 8.06 -24.67 -6.31
C PHE A 337 8.52 -25.22 -7.66
N THR A 338 9.16 -26.38 -7.70
CA THR A 338 9.51 -27.10 -8.92
C THR A 338 8.26 -27.51 -9.70
N SER A 339 7.22 -28.01 -9.03
CA SER A 339 5.95 -28.37 -9.70
C SER A 339 5.27 -27.17 -10.37
N THR A 340 5.45 -25.97 -9.82
CA THR A 340 4.92 -24.72 -10.40
C THR A 340 5.87 -24.08 -11.42
N ALA A 341 7.00 -24.73 -11.74
CA ALA A 341 8.06 -24.23 -12.62
C ALA A 341 8.59 -22.84 -12.22
N ARG A 342 8.56 -22.50 -10.92
CA ARG A 342 9.12 -21.25 -10.38
C ARG A 342 10.59 -21.36 -10.00
N ILE A 343 11.04 -22.59 -9.76
CA ILE A 343 12.44 -22.97 -9.52
C ILE A 343 12.77 -24.08 -10.51
N HIS A 344 13.85 -23.91 -11.27
CA HIS A 344 14.32 -24.89 -12.26
C HIS A 344 15.39 -25.79 -11.64
N CYS A 345 14.93 -26.79 -10.88
CA CYS A 345 15.78 -27.84 -10.34
C CYS A 345 15.07 -29.19 -10.31
N THR A 346 15.84 -30.26 -10.39
CA THR A 346 15.37 -31.65 -10.20
C THR A 346 15.89 -32.17 -8.88
N ILE A 347 15.00 -32.85 -8.14
CA ILE A 347 15.30 -33.37 -6.81
C ILE A 347 15.38 -34.89 -6.91
N ASP A 348 16.54 -35.45 -6.59
CA ASP A 348 16.74 -36.88 -6.39
C ASP A 348 16.69 -37.18 -4.88
N SER A 349 15.52 -37.65 -4.43
CA SER A 349 15.26 -37.97 -3.02
C SER A 349 16.07 -39.18 -2.54
N VAL A 350 16.37 -40.15 -3.43
CA VAL A 350 17.08 -41.38 -3.07
C VAL A 350 18.55 -41.08 -2.78
N ASN A 351 19.19 -40.34 -3.67
CA ASN A 351 20.60 -39.95 -3.50
C ASN A 351 20.76 -38.68 -2.65
N GLY A 352 19.66 -37.96 -2.38
CA GLY A 352 19.67 -36.73 -1.61
C GLY A 352 20.34 -35.57 -2.34
N ILE A 353 20.24 -35.51 -3.67
CA ILE A 353 20.91 -34.50 -4.51
C ILE A 353 19.87 -33.63 -5.21
N VAL A 354 20.11 -32.32 -5.21
CA VAL A 354 19.37 -31.35 -6.01
C VAL A 354 20.27 -30.91 -7.15
N SER A 355 19.85 -31.15 -8.39
CA SER A 355 20.56 -30.68 -9.58
C SER A 355 19.80 -29.54 -10.25
N THR A 356 20.50 -28.48 -10.63
CA THR A 356 19.89 -27.31 -11.23
C THR A 356 19.77 -27.48 -12.74
N THR A 357 18.58 -27.20 -13.28
CA THR A 357 18.34 -27.23 -14.72
C THR A 357 18.33 -25.80 -15.22
N ARG A 358 19.18 -25.49 -16.21
CA ARG A 358 19.25 -24.16 -16.81
C ARG A 358 18.50 -24.20 -18.14
N PRO A 359 17.20 -23.81 -18.17
CA PRO A 359 16.50 -23.74 -19.44
C PRO A 359 17.19 -22.72 -20.35
N SER A 360 17.25 -23.04 -21.65
CA SER A 360 17.79 -22.09 -22.62
C SER A 360 16.89 -20.85 -22.68
N VAL A 361 17.48 -19.68 -22.98
CA VAL A 361 16.72 -18.43 -23.12
C VAL A 361 15.61 -18.58 -24.17
N LEU A 362 15.89 -19.31 -25.25
CA LEU A 362 14.92 -19.59 -26.32
C LEU A 362 13.72 -20.40 -25.80
N THR A 363 13.98 -21.44 -24.99
CA THR A 363 12.91 -22.27 -24.40
C THR A 363 12.02 -21.44 -23.47
N SER A 364 12.63 -20.61 -22.62
CA SER A 364 11.89 -19.73 -21.71
C SER A 364 11.05 -18.69 -22.46
N GLN A 365 11.59 -18.08 -23.52
CA GLN A 365 10.86 -17.12 -24.35
C GLN A 365 9.72 -17.79 -25.12
N PHE A 366 9.96 -18.98 -25.66
CA PHE A 366 8.96 -19.77 -26.37
C PHE A 366 7.77 -20.13 -25.46
N GLU A 367 8.03 -20.62 -24.24
CA GLU A 367 6.96 -20.89 -23.27
C GLU A 367 6.18 -19.64 -22.87
N GLN A 368 6.87 -18.50 -22.74
CA GLN A 368 6.21 -17.23 -22.45
C GLN A 368 5.29 -16.79 -23.59
N VAL A 369 5.73 -16.93 -24.84
CA VAL A 369 4.92 -16.62 -26.03
C VAL A 369 3.69 -17.52 -26.11
N ILE A 370 3.83 -18.83 -25.84
CA ILE A 370 2.68 -19.74 -25.80
C ILE A 370 1.67 -19.30 -24.72
N LYS A 371 2.14 -19.07 -23.49
CA LYS A 371 1.26 -18.67 -22.38
C LYS A 371 0.49 -17.38 -22.66
N VAL A 372 1.17 -16.36 -23.20
CA VAL A 372 0.53 -15.09 -23.55
C VAL A 372 -0.38 -15.27 -24.77
N GLY A 373 0.06 -16.04 -25.77
CA GLY A 373 -0.68 -16.34 -26.98
C GLY A 373 -2.01 -17.04 -26.71
N ASP A 374 -2.01 -18.08 -25.88
CA ASP A 374 -3.22 -18.81 -25.48
C ASP A 374 -4.23 -17.88 -24.80
N GLY A 375 -3.76 -17.01 -23.90
CA GLY A 375 -4.63 -16.03 -23.23
C GLY A 375 -5.28 -15.04 -24.20
N VAL A 376 -4.54 -14.60 -25.23
CA VAL A 376 -5.07 -13.72 -26.28
C VAL A 376 -6.09 -14.47 -27.15
N LEU A 377 -5.78 -15.69 -27.58
CA LEU A 377 -6.69 -16.52 -28.38
C LEU A 377 -8.00 -16.82 -27.64
N ASP A 378 -7.94 -17.13 -26.34
CA ASP A 378 -9.12 -17.30 -25.51
C ASP A 378 -9.95 -16.01 -25.41
N GLY A 379 -9.30 -14.86 -25.26
CA GLY A 379 -9.96 -13.55 -25.24
C GLY A 379 -10.70 -13.26 -26.55
N VAL A 380 -10.05 -13.49 -27.69
CA VAL A 380 -10.65 -13.34 -29.02
C VAL A 380 -11.80 -14.33 -29.21
N GLY A 381 -11.65 -15.58 -28.76
CA GLY A 381 -12.70 -16.59 -28.83
C GLY A 381 -13.95 -16.23 -28.02
N ARG A 382 -13.79 -15.60 -26.84
CA ARG A 382 -14.92 -15.10 -26.04
C ARG A 382 -15.62 -13.92 -26.72
N LEU A 383 -14.85 -12.96 -27.24
CA LEU A 383 -15.39 -11.81 -27.96
C LEU A 383 -16.16 -12.25 -29.22
N GLY A 384 -15.61 -13.20 -29.98
CA GLY A 384 -16.25 -13.76 -31.16
C GLY A 384 -17.60 -14.41 -30.84
N ARG A 385 -17.73 -15.13 -29.72
CA ARG A 385 -19.00 -15.72 -29.27
C ARG A 385 -20.02 -14.71 -28.74
N GLY A 386 -19.59 -13.51 -28.35
CA GLY A 386 -20.49 -12.45 -27.89
C GLY A 386 -21.00 -11.54 -29.02
N LEU A 387 -20.41 -11.65 -30.21
CA LEU A 387 -20.78 -10.88 -31.40
C LEU A 387 -21.75 -11.61 -32.34
N TYR A 388 -21.93 -12.92 -32.14
CA TYR A 388 -22.96 -13.76 -32.77
C TYR A 388 -23.99 -14.15 -31.71
#